data_AF-A0A1R1PR77-F1
#
_entry.id   AF-A0A1R1PR77-F1
#
_cell.length_a   1.000
_cell.length_b   1.000
_cell.length_c   1.000
_cell.angle_alpha   90.00
_cell.angle_beta   90.00
_cell.angle_gamma   90.00
#
_symmetry.space_group_name_H-M   'P 1'
#
loop_
_entity.id
_entity.type
_entity.pdbx_description
1 polymer ?
#
loop_
_entity_poly.entity_id
_entity_poly.type
_entity_poly.pdbx_seq_one_letter_code
_entity_poly.pdbx_strand_id
1 'polypeptide(L)'
;MRLGYSYINSATTERQVRYVYRFVELVLSKTSKIVVKSSKAKAMFMMNEPVADLVVDFFNKIKVTYSATKKILEIKIPSTSDLPDELHRLPLSASSSSLSGTKSLKFPENVPSKLSAVVAHVKKLYSICQSVENIALGFEQKTDPRCYDYTGSVTYPIVVSSNVNLDTFVPPSLSKKLLSAFSKPITSTSLSASNSTFTVNGHHSSYKPEIPSFPHKAVSLSNINGARSIVDKESDKRYNYCHIPKIGWCIAHSLPPNLSSVDDDRYLFTILFNDGSRLQVDSATDIIVYHDPDNHCTTAKMGLELPSFMKSRLKQLPLFLNVLGF
;
A
#
# COMPACT_ATOMS: atom_id res chain seq x y z
N MET A 1 -19.01 20.26 -17.49
CA MET A 1 -19.59 19.03 -18.07
C MET A 1 -19.65 17.96 -16.99
N ARG A 2 -20.86 17.58 -16.60
CA ARG A 2 -21.15 16.46 -15.69
C ARG A 2 -21.09 15.16 -16.52
N LEU A 3 -20.11 14.31 -16.25
CA LEU A 3 -20.16 12.87 -16.59
C LEU A 3 -20.69 12.21 -15.30
N GLY A 4 -21.83 11.54 -15.24
CA GLY A 4 -22.47 10.70 -16.24
C GLY A 4 -22.57 9.28 -15.67
N TYR A 5 -23.08 9.14 -14.43
CA TYR A 5 -23.34 7.83 -13.82
C TYR A 5 -24.68 7.34 -14.38
N SER A 6 -24.65 6.60 -15.49
CA SER A 6 -25.81 5.89 -16.01
C SER A 6 -26.08 4.66 -15.15
N TYR A 7 -27.34 4.52 -14.77
CA TYR A 7 -27.95 3.43 -14.01
C TYR A 7 -27.41 2.03 -14.38
N ILE A 8 -26.69 1.39 -13.46
CA ILE A 8 -26.23 0.00 -13.57
C ILE A 8 -27.27 -0.89 -12.87
N ASN A 9 -27.72 -1.93 -13.55
CA ASN A 9 -28.69 -2.90 -13.04
C ASN A 9 -28.14 -3.57 -11.76
N SER A 10 -28.86 -3.39 -10.65
CA SER A 10 -28.22 -3.15 -9.36
C SER A 10 -27.83 -4.39 -8.54
N ALA A 11 -28.41 -5.58 -8.76
CA ALA A 11 -28.30 -6.65 -7.76
C ALA A 11 -27.02 -7.51 -7.85
N THR A 12 -26.54 -7.85 -9.06
CA THR A 12 -25.40 -8.78 -9.24
C THR A 12 -24.06 -8.06 -9.12
N THR A 13 -23.95 -6.88 -9.72
CA THR A 13 -22.78 -5.99 -9.61
C THR A 13 -22.59 -5.49 -8.18
N GLU A 14 -23.69 -5.21 -7.46
CA GLU A 14 -23.62 -4.86 -6.04
C GLU A 14 -23.03 -6.00 -5.20
N ARG A 15 -23.35 -7.26 -5.49
CA ARG A 15 -22.82 -8.40 -4.74
C ARG A 15 -21.31 -8.56 -4.91
N GLN A 16 -20.81 -8.43 -6.13
CA GLN A 16 -19.38 -8.53 -6.45
C GLN A 16 -18.59 -7.35 -5.84
N VAL A 17 -19.09 -6.12 -6.01
CA VAL A 17 -18.49 -4.92 -5.40
C VAL A 17 -18.48 -5.04 -3.88
N ARG A 18 -19.58 -5.52 -3.28
CA ARG A 18 -19.66 -5.76 -1.83
C ARG A 18 -18.65 -6.80 -1.38
N TYR A 19 -18.41 -7.86 -2.17
CA TYR A 19 -17.40 -8.87 -1.84
C TYR A 19 -15.99 -8.28 -1.83
N VAL A 20 -15.61 -7.56 -2.89
CA VAL A 20 -14.29 -6.90 -2.98
C VAL A 20 -14.11 -5.91 -1.83
N TYR A 21 -15.13 -5.08 -1.56
CA TYR A 21 -15.10 -4.13 -0.46
C TYR A 21 -14.92 -4.82 0.90
N ARG A 22 -15.67 -5.91 1.17
CA ARG A 22 -15.51 -6.71 2.39
C ARG A 22 -14.13 -7.36 2.50
N PHE A 23 -13.57 -7.80 1.38
CA PHE A 23 -12.23 -8.36 1.34
C PHE A 23 -11.18 -7.29 1.67
N VAL A 24 -11.27 -6.10 1.08
CA VAL A 24 -10.38 -4.98 1.37
C VAL A 24 -10.50 -4.55 2.85
N GLU A 25 -11.72 -4.39 3.38
CA GLU A 25 -11.94 -4.12 4.80
C GLU A 25 -11.29 -5.18 5.71
N LEU A 26 -11.39 -6.46 5.34
CA LEU A 26 -10.78 -7.57 6.06
C LEU A 26 -9.24 -7.51 6.03
N VAL A 27 -8.65 -7.17 4.88
CA VAL A 27 -7.20 -7.01 4.75
C VAL A 27 -6.71 -5.81 5.56
N LEU A 28 -7.39 -4.66 5.47
CA LEU A 28 -7.02 -3.44 6.18
C LEU A 28 -7.14 -3.60 7.71
N SER A 29 -8.15 -4.32 8.20
CA SER A 29 -8.32 -4.61 9.63
C SER A 29 -7.27 -5.58 10.20
N LYS A 30 -6.48 -6.24 9.34
CA LYS A 30 -5.37 -7.13 9.73
C LYS A 30 -3.99 -6.58 9.39
N THR A 31 -3.92 -5.49 8.63
CA THR A 31 -2.66 -4.88 8.20
C THR A 31 -2.29 -3.76 9.14
N SER A 32 -1.17 -3.90 9.84
CA SER A 32 -0.70 -2.88 10.79
C SER A 32 -0.19 -1.66 10.05
N LYS A 33 -0.71 -0.48 10.41
CA LYS A 33 -0.22 0.84 10.01
C LYS A 33 0.89 1.31 10.96
N ILE A 34 0.66 1.21 12.26
CA ILE A 34 1.61 1.65 13.31
C ILE A 34 1.82 0.52 14.31
N VAL A 35 3.08 0.29 14.69
CA VAL A 35 3.47 -0.70 15.69
C VAL A 35 4.18 -0.02 16.85
N VAL A 36 3.57 -0.02 18.03
CA VAL A 36 4.17 0.54 19.25
C VAL A 36 4.68 -0.59 20.14
N LYS A 37 5.97 -0.58 20.44
CA LYS A 37 6.60 -1.53 21.37
C LYS A 37 6.72 -0.90 22.75
N SER A 38 6.13 -1.53 23.76
CA SER A 38 6.28 -1.15 25.17
C SER A 38 7.00 -2.25 25.96
N SER A 39 7.39 -1.96 27.20
CA SER A 39 7.98 -2.96 28.10
C SER A 39 7.03 -4.11 28.47
N LYS A 40 5.71 -3.92 28.31
CA LYS A 40 4.69 -4.91 28.71
C LYS A 40 3.99 -5.58 27.52
N ALA A 41 3.99 -4.93 26.35
CA ALA A 41 3.16 -5.32 25.22
C ALA A 41 3.64 -4.75 23.89
N LYS A 42 3.21 -5.38 22.80
CA LYS A 42 3.28 -4.87 21.43
C LYS A 42 1.87 -4.48 20.98
N ALA A 43 1.68 -3.20 20.64
CA ALA A 43 0.45 -2.68 20.06
C ALA A 43 0.58 -2.55 18.53
N MET A 44 -0.47 -2.91 17.83
CA MET A 44 -0.59 -2.90 16.36
C MET A 44 -1.87 -2.16 15.99
N PHE A 45 -1.72 -0.94 15.50
CA PHE A 45 -2.79 -0.09 15.04
C PHE A 45 -2.98 -0.31 13.54
N MET A 46 -4.20 -0.64 13.12
CA MET A 46 -4.49 -1.21 11.80
C MET A 46 -4.77 -0.14 10.73
N MET A 47 -4.91 -0.52 9.47
CA MET A 47 -5.14 0.39 8.34
C MET A 47 -6.61 0.66 8.03
N ASN A 48 -7.56 0.07 8.77
CA ASN A 48 -8.99 0.22 8.52
C ASN A 48 -9.53 1.58 9.00
N GLU A 49 -9.46 2.59 8.14
CA GLU A 49 -10.09 3.91 8.37
C GLU A 49 -11.62 3.87 8.19
N PRO A 50 -12.41 4.81 8.78
CA PRO A 50 -12.02 6.05 9.47
C PRO A 50 -11.66 5.89 10.96
N VAL A 51 -11.88 4.72 11.56
CA VAL A 51 -11.50 4.45 12.95
C VAL A 51 -10.79 3.10 12.97
N ALA A 52 -9.46 3.15 13.07
CA ALA A 52 -8.63 1.96 13.02
C ALA A 52 -8.85 1.04 14.23
N ASP A 53 -8.76 -0.25 13.96
CA ASP A 53 -8.70 -1.27 15.00
C ASP A 53 -7.32 -1.24 15.67
N LEU A 54 -7.28 -1.63 16.94
CA LEU A 54 -6.04 -1.77 17.70
C LEU A 54 -5.97 -3.18 18.30
N VAL A 55 -4.88 -3.88 18.01
CA VAL A 55 -4.56 -5.17 18.64
C VAL A 55 -3.35 -4.98 19.55
N VAL A 56 -3.45 -5.40 20.80
CA VAL A 56 -2.37 -5.34 21.79
C VAL A 56 -2.08 -6.73 22.31
N ASP A 57 -0.89 -7.23 21.99
CA ASP A 57 -0.38 -8.51 22.47
C ASP A 57 0.57 -8.25 23.65
N PHE A 58 0.16 -8.63 24.86
CA PHE A 58 1.00 -8.53 26.05
C PHE A 58 1.98 -9.71 26.13
N PHE A 59 3.14 -9.49 26.75
CA PHE A 59 4.15 -10.55 26.89
C PHE A 59 3.72 -11.68 27.82
N ASN A 60 2.83 -11.38 28.77
CA ASN A 60 2.15 -12.39 29.60
C ASN A 60 0.99 -13.10 28.86
N LYS A 61 0.97 -13.03 27.53
CA LYS A 61 0.02 -13.72 26.65
C LYS A 61 -1.44 -13.22 26.71
N ILE A 62 -1.74 -12.18 27.50
CA ILE A 62 -3.03 -11.47 27.40
C ILE A 62 -3.11 -10.80 26.02
N LYS A 63 -4.25 -10.95 25.35
CA LYS A 63 -4.52 -10.31 24.06
C LYS A 63 -5.71 -9.39 24.16
N VAL A 64 -5.55 -8.16 23.72
CA VAL A 64 -6.62 -7.17 23.69
C VAL A 64 -6.89 -6.75 22.26
N THR A 65 -8.16 -6.78 21.85
CA THR A 65 -8.61 -6.31 20.54
C THR A 65 -9.64 -5.22 20.74
N TYR A 66 -9.26 -3.99 20.42
CA TYR A 66 -10.16 -2.87 20.27
C TYR A 66 -10.64 -2.85 18.81
N SER A 67 -11.91 -3.16 18.59
CA SER A 67 -12.51 -3.17 17.24
C SER A 67 -13.55 -2.07 17.13
N ALA A 68 -13.26 -1.10 16.28
CA ALA A 68 -14.14 0.04 16.05
C ALA A 68 -15.41 -0.38 15.29
N THR A 69 -15.25 -1.25 14.30
CA THR A 69 -16.35 -1.79 13.50
C THR A 69 -17.34 -2.57 14.36
N LYS A 70 -16.83 -3.41 15.27
CA LYS A 70 -17.66 -4.19 16.19
C LYS A 70 -18.12 -3.39 17.42
N LYS A 71 -17.55 -2.20 17.65
CA LYS A 71 -17.77 -1.37 18.85
C LYS A 71 -17.56 -2.12 20.16
N ILE A 72 -16.51 -2.94 20.21
CA ILE A 72 -16.16 -3.74 21.39
C ILE A 72 -14.66 -3.69 21.68
N LEU A 73 -14.33 -3.78 22.96
CA LEU A 73 -13.02 -4.09 23.48
C LEU A 73 -13.05 -5.53 23.99
N GLU A 74 -12.41 -6.44 23.27
CA GLU A 74 -12.26 -7.84 23.66
C GLU A 74 -10.93 -8.03 24.39
N ILE A 75 -10.97 -8.60 25.59
CA ILE A 75 -9.79 -8.92 26.40
C ILE A 75 -9.79 -10.43 26.62
N LYS A 76 -8.81 -11.11 26.03
CA LYS A 76 -8.61 -12.54 26.14
C LYS A 76 -7.46 -12.82 27.10
N ILE A 77 -7.75 -13.47 28.22
CA ILE A 77 -6.78 -13.85 29.24
C ILE A 77 -6.55 -15.36 29.10
N PRO A 78 -5.30 -15.79 28.86
CA PRO A 78 -5.00 -17.20 28.72
C PRO A 78 -5.16 -17.91 30.05
N SER A 79 -5.75 -19.11 30.01
CA SER A 79 -5.78 -20.00 31.17
C SER A 79 -4.41 -20.69 31.34
N THR A 80 -3.98 -20.91 32.57
CA THR A 80 -2.77 -21.72 32.87
C THR A 80 -3.06 -23.22 32.98
N SER A 81 -4.32 -23.62 32.94
CA SER A 81 -4.78 -25.02 33.00
C SER A 81 -5.47 -25.42 31.69
N ASP A 82 -5.92 -26.68 31.60
CA ASP A 82 -6.73 -27.19 30.47
C ASP A 82 -8.12 -26.52 30.34
N LEU A 83 -8.41 -25.53 31.19
CA LEU A 83 -9.62 -24.72 31.09
C LEU A 83 -9.54 -23.74 29.89
N PRO A 84 -10.68 -23.40 29.29
CA PRO A 84 -10.74 -22.42 28.21
C PRO A 84 -10.30 -21.02 28.69
N ASP A 85 -9.74 -20.25 27.76
CA ASP A 85 -9.32 -18.87 28.01
C ASP A 85 -10.49 -17.99 28.49
N GLU A 86 -10.23 -17.11 29.46
CA GLU A 86 -11.22 -16.16 29.96
C GLU A 86 -11.39 -15.00 28.97
N LEU A 87 -12.61 -14.79 28.47
CA LEU A 87 -12.92 -13.75 27.48
C LEU A 87 -13.85 -12.69 28.07
N HIS A 88 -13.38 -11.44 28.10
CA HIS A 88 -14.18 -10.26 28.47
C HIS A 88 -14.49 -9.43 27.24
N ARG A 89 -15.76 -9.02 27.09
CA ARG A 89 -16.21 -8.13 26.02
C ARG A 89 -16.84 -6.89 26.62
N LEU A 90 -16.21 -5.74 26.42
CA LEU A 90 -16.68 -4.46 26.93
C LEU A 90 -17.16 -3.59 25.75
N PRO A 91 -18.41 -3.07 25.76
CA PRO A 91 -18.91 -2.24 24.68
C PRO A 91 -18.18 -0.89 24.65
N LEU A 92 -17.91 -0.39 23.45
CA LEU A 92 -17.35 0.95 23.22
C LEU A 92 -18.47 1.97 23.09
N SER A 93 -18.35 3.10 23.78
CA SER A 93 -19.32 4.19 23.70
C SER A 93 -19.01 5.11 22.51
N ALA A 94 -20.03 5.46 21.73
CA ALA A 94 -19.89 6.49 20.71
C ALA A 94 -19.71 7.86 21.37
N SER A 95 -18.71 8.65 20.94
CA SER A 95 -18.65 10.05 21.35
C SER A 95 -19.60 10.89 20.50
N SER A 96 -20.54 11.56 21.15
CA SER A 96 -21.41 12.56 20.54
C SER A 96 -20.73 13.94 20.54
N SER A 97 -19.51 14.06 20.01
CA SER A 97 -18.89 15.39 19.86
C SER A 97 -19.34 16.01 18.53
N SER A 98 -20.28 16.94 18.61
CA SER A 98 -21.04 17.55 17.50
C SER A 98 -20.29 18.61 16.68
N LEU A 99 -19.00 18.89 16.94
CA LEU A 99 -18.34 20.06 16.34
C LEU A 99 -17.15 19.79 15.40
N SER A 100 -16.61 18.56 15.28
CA SER A 100 -15.36 18.32 14.52
C SER A 100 -15.41 17.20 13.48
N GLY A 101 -16.56 16.56 13.22
CA GLY A 101 -16.70 15.53 12.18
C GLY A 101 -15.92 14.21 12.40
N THR A 102 -14.93 14.18 13.29
CA THR A 102 -14.15 12.99 13.62
C THR A 102 -14.91 12.15 14.63
N LYS A 103 -15.61 11.12 14.17
CA LYS A 103 -16.25 10.11 15.02
C LYS A 103 -15.16 9.29 15.73
N SER A 104 -14.80 9.67 16.95
CA SER A 104 -13.91 8.87 17.81
C SER A 104 -14.73 8.00 18.75
N LEU A 105 -14.37 6.72 18.89
CA LEU A 105 -14.96 5.82 19.87
C LEU A 105 -14.21 5.96 21.20
N LYS A 106 -14.95 5.97 22.32
CA LYS A 106 -14.37 6.05 23.66
C LYS A 106 -14.22 4.66 24.25
N PHE A 107 -13.12 4.47 24.99
CA PHE A 107 -12.92 3.32 25.85
C PHE A 107 -14.06 3.20 26.89
N PRO A 108 -14.41 1.98 27.32
CA PRO A 108 -15.48 1.76 28.29
C PRO A 108 -15.18 2.45 29.63
N GLU A 109 -16.19 3.07 30.24
CA GLU A 109 -16.07 3.70 31.56
C GLU A 109 -16.17 2.66 32.69
N ASN A 110 -17.07 1.69 32.52
CA ASN A 110 -17.30 0.61 33.50
C ASN A 110 -16.36 -0.57 33.25
N VAL A 111 -15.10 -0.44 33.66
CA VAL A 111 -14.10 -1.52 33.56
C VAL A 111 -13.97 -2.24 34.90
N PRO A 112 -14.09 -3.58 34.96
CA PRO A 112 -13.81 -4.35 36.17
C PRO A 112 -12.43 -4.03 36.74
N SER A 113 -12.31 -3.91 38.07
CA SER A 113 -11.06 -3.52 38.76
C SER A 113 -9.86 -4.38 38.33
N LYS A 114 -10.08 -5.69 38.12
CA LYS A 114 -9.06 -6.63 37.64
C LYS A 114 -8.50 -6.32 36.25
N LEU A 115 -9.26 -5.65 35.38
CA LEU A 115 -8.87 -5.30 34.01
C LEU A 115 -8.41 -3.84 33.88
N SER A 116 -8.59 -3.02 34.93
CA SER A 116 -8.32 -1.58 34.89
C SER A 116 -6.89 -1.25 34.44
N ALA A 117 -5.88 -1.96 34.97
CA ALA A 117 -4.49 -1.75 34.60
C ALA A 117 -4.19 -2.12 33.13
N VAL A 118 -4.81 -3.19 32.63
CA VAL A 118 -4.69 -3.62 31.23
C VAL A 118 -5.31 -2.58 30.31
N VAL A 119 -6.54 -2.15 30.59
CA VAL A 119 -7.25 -1.15 29.78
C VAL A 119 -6.55 0.21 29.83
N ALA A 120 -6.05 0.63 30.99
CA ALA A 120 -5.28 1.88 31.12
C ALA A 120 -4.02 1.86 30.24
N HIS A 121 -3.29 0.74 30.21
CA HIS A 121 -2.11 0.59 29.35
C HIS A 121 -2.48 0.59 27.87
N VAL A 122 -3.56 -0.11 27.48
CA VAL A 122 -4.07 -0.11 26.09
C VAL A 122 -4.47 1.30 25.66
N LYS A 123 -5.17 2.05 26.51
CA LYS A 123 -5.55 3.45 26.25
C LYS A 123 -4.33 4.35 26.04
N LYS A 124 -3.28 4.18 26.83
CA LYS A 124 -2.01 4.88 26.64
C LYS A 124 -1.39 4.55 25.27
N LEU A 125 -1.31 3.28 24.90
CA LEU A 125 -0.75 2.86 23.61
C LEU A 125 -1.59 3.38 22.43
N TYR A 126 -2.91 3.33 22.55
CA TYR A 126 -3.83 3.88 21.56
C TYR A 126 -3.59 5.38 21.33
N SER A 127 -3.45 6.16 22.42
CA SER A 127 -3.14 7.59 22.33
C SER A 127 -1.82 7.86 21.61
N ILE A 128 -0.78 7.04 21.85
CA ILE A 128 0.51 7.15 21.15
C ILE A 128 0.33 6.87 19.66
N CYS A 129 -0.40 5.81 19.29
CA CYS A 129 -0.68 5.50 17.88
C CYS A 129 -1.37 6.67 17.17
N GLN A 130 -2.40 7.26 17.78
CA GLN A 130 -3.11 8.40 17.21
C GLN A 130 -2.21 9.63 17.04
N SER A 131 -1.35 9.94 18.02
CA SER A 131 -0.41 11.04 17.89
C SER A 131 0.62 10.80 16.77
N VAL A 132 1.15 9.59 16.66
CA VAL A 132 2.09 9.20 15.59
C VAL A 132 1.42 9.27 14.22
N GLU A 133 0.16 8.81 14.12
CA GLU A 133 -0.63 8.90 12.89
C GLU A 133 -0.86 10.35 12.46
N ASN A 134 -1.27 11.22 13.39
CA ASN A 134 -1.50 12.64 13.09
C ASN A 134 -0.21 13.33 12.61
N ILE A 135 0.93 13.02 13.22
CA ILE A 135 2.23 13.53 12.76
C ILE A 135 2.55 13.00 11.36
N ALA A 136 2.41 11.69 11.13
CA ALA A 136 2.68 11.07 9.83
C ALA A 136 1.82 11.68 8.71
N LEU A 137 0.52 11.82 8.95
CA LEU A 137 -0.41 12.52 8.05
C LEU A 137 0.01 13.98 7.83
N GLY A 138 0.47 14.65 8.88
CA GLY A 138 0.97 16.03 8.78
C GLY A 138 2.19 16.15 7.85
N PHE A 139 3.09 15.17 7.86
CA PHE A 139 4.21 15.10 6.93
C PHE A 139 3.76 14.79 5.50
N GLU A 140 2.83 13.85 5.31
CA GLU A 140 2.29 13.48 3.99
C GLU A 140 1.53 14.63 3.32
N GLN A 141 0.73 15.36 4.11
CA GLN A 141 -0.08 16.49 3.65
C GLN A 141 0.68 17.82 3.65
N LYS A 142 1.95 17.83 4.09
CA LYS A 142 2.79 19.02 4.25
C LYS A 142 2.17 20.10 5.15
N THR A 143 1.40 19.69 6.16
CA THR A 143 0.79 20.59 7.16
C THR A 143 1.64 20.70 8.42
N ASP A 144 2.50 19.71 8.71
CA ASP A 144 3.48 19.80 9.79
C ASP A 144 4.62 20.75 9.36
N PRO A 145 4.94 21.82 10.11
CA PRO A 145 5.98 22.78 9.74
C PRO A 145 7.36 22.14 9.60
N ARG A 146 7.61 21.02 10.28
CA ARG A 146 8.90 20.30 10.19
C ARG A 146 9.08 19.64 8.83
N CYS A 147 8.02 19.39 8.05
CA CYS A 147 8.13 18.67 6.78
C CYS A 147 9.06 19.38 5.76
N TYR A 148 9.19 20.71 5.84
CA TYR A 148 10.03 21.47 4.91
C TYR A 148 11.52 21.17 5.05
N ASP A 149 11.95 20.73 6.24
CA ASP A 149 13.35 20.37 6.52
C ASP A 149 13.70 18.94 6.08
N TYR A 150 12.73 18.15 5.61
CA TYR A 150 12.91 16.74 5.27
C TYR A 150 12.55 16.46 3.80
N THR A 151 13.14 15.39 3.27
CA THR A 151 12.81 14.79 1.96
C THR A 151 12.49 13.32 2.13
N GLY A 152 11.73 12.77 1.19
CA GLY A 152 11.31 11.37 1.18
C GLY A 152 9.79 11.24 1.31
N SER A 153 9.35 10.02 1.58
CA SER A 153 7.95 9.69 1.82
C SER A 153 7.82 8.85 3.09
N VAL A 154 6.76 9.07 3.85
CA VAL A 154 6.44 8.23 5.00
C VAL A 154 6.27 6.78 4.53
N THR A 155 6.90 5.85 5.24
CA THR A 155 6.82 4.41 4.95
C THR A 155 6.10 3.70 6.09
N TYR A 156 5.19 2.80 5.76
CA TYR A 156 4.46 1.96 6.70
C TYR A 156 4.95 0.50 6.64
N PRO A 157 4.86 -0.27 7.75
CA PRO A 157 4.39 0.15 9.06
C PRO A 157 5.39 1.05 9.79
N ILE A 158 4.89 2.06 10.51
CA ILE A 158 5.72 2.91 11.37
C ILE A 158 5.95 2.17 12.69
N VAL A 159 7.21 1.91 13.04
CA VAL A 159 7.56 1.20 14.28
C VAL A 159 8.16 2.19 15.28
N VAL A 160 7.55 2.31 16.46
CA VAL A 160 7.99 3.23 17.53
C VAL A 160 8.04 2.55 18.90
N SER A 161 8.78 3.15 19.84
CA SER A 161 8.76 2.75 21.24
C SER A 161 7.66 3.49 22.02
N SER A 162 7.20 2.92 23.13
CA SER A 162 6.20 3.57 24.00
C SER A 162 6.70 4.82 24.73
N ASN A 163 8.00 5.08 24.66
CA ASN A 163 8.67 6.23 25.27
C ASN A 163 9.12 7.24 24.21
N VAL A 164 8.57 7.15 23.00
CA VAL A 164 8.85 8.09 21.91
C VAL A 164 8.53 9.53 22.35
N ASN A 165 9.46 10.45 22.11
CA ASN A 165 9.21 11.87 22.27
C ASN A 165 8.51 12.37 21.00
N LEU A 166 7.22 12.68 21.10
CA LEU A 166 6.37 13.04 19.96
C LEU A 166 6.75 14.41 19.34
N ASP A 167 7.28 15.33 20.14
CA ASP A 167 7.67 16.68 19.68
C ASP A 167 8.89 16.64 18.73
N THR A 168 9.74 15.64 18.92
CA THR A 168 10.95 15.42 18.11
C THR A 168 10.81 14.24 17.14
N PHE A 169 9.68 13.53 17.19
CA PHE A 169 9.44 12.37 16.34
C PHE A 169 9.34 12.78 14.87
N VAL A 170 10.09 12.07 14.03
CA VAL A 170 10.04 12.15 12.58
C VAL A 170 9.76 10.74 12.02
N PRO A 171 8.78 10.58 11.12
CA PRO A 171 8.51 9.28 10.51
C PRO A 171 9.75 8.65 9.84
N PRO A 172 9.85 7.31 9.85
CA PRO A 172 10.95 6.61 9.19
C PRO A 172 10.96 6.87 7.68
N SER A 173 12.14 6.72 7.07
CA SER A 173 12.42 6.98 5.64
C SER A 173 12.48 8.46 5.23
N LEU A 174 12.21 9.39 6.14
CA LEU A 174 12.45 10.81 5.91
C LEU A 174 13.90 11.16 6.24
N SER A 175 14.58 11.81 5.29
CA SER A 175 15.96 12.29 5.46
C SER A 175 15.99 13.80 5.59
N LYS A 176 16.70 14.31 6.59
CA LYS A 176 16.89 15.75 6.77
C LYS A 176 17.61 16.30 5.55
N LYS A 177 17.09 17.39 4.97
CA LYS A 177 17.79 18.16 3.95
C LYS A 177 19.07 18.68 4.59
N LEU A 178 20.21 18.09 4.21
CA LEU A 178 21.48 18.74 4.46
C LEU A 178 21.45 20.00 3.62
N LEU A 179 21.24 21.14 4.27
CA LEU A 179 21.39 22.44 3.63
C LEU A 179 22.75 22.40 2.92
N SER A 180 22.72 22.54 1.60
CA SER A 180 23.88 22.84 0.78
C SER A 180 24.38 24.25 1.12
N ALA A 181 24.77 24.47 2.37
CA ALA A 181 25.31 25.72 2.88
C ALA A 181 26.77 25.96 2.43
N PHE A 182 27.27 25.15 1.49
CA PHE A 182 28.52 25.37 0.77
C PHE A 182 28.25 25.87 -0.65
N SER A 183 27.61 27.03 -0.77
CA SER A 183 27.81 27.90 -1.92
C SER A 183 28.07 29.33 -1.42
N LYS A 184 29.09 29.47 -0.56
CA LYS A 184 29.83 30.72 -0.55
C LYS A 184 30.58 30.76 -1.90
N PRO A 185 30.45 31.80 -2.72
CA PRO A 185 31.29 31.94 -3.90
C PRO A 185 32.75 32.01 -3.43
N ILE A 186 33.53 31.00 -3.76
CA ILE A 186 34.99 31.06 -3.59
C ILE A 186 35.46 32.14 -4.55
N THR A 187 35.85 33.28 -3.98
CA THR A 187 36.58 34.32 -4.69
C THR A 187 37.84 33.66 -5.25
N SER A 188 37.93 33.67 -6.58
CA SER A 188 39.04 33.13 -7.35
C SER A 188 40.37 33.71 -6.87
N THR A 189 41.21 32.88 -6.28
CA THR A 189 42.66 33.10 -6.25
C THR A 189 43.27 32.02 -7.13
N SER A 190 43.80 32.49 -8.26
CA SER A 190 44.56 31.75 -9.26
C SER A 190 45.77 31.08 -8.62
N LEU A 191 45.89 29.76 -8.75
CA LEU A 191 47.18 29.09 -8.74
C LEU A 191 47.19 27.95 -9.75
N SER A 192 48.22 28.03 -10.57
CA SER A 192 48.58 27.25 -11.74
C SER A 192 48.75 25.77 -11.41
N ALA A 193 48.19 24.89 -12.24
CA ALA A 193 48.56 23.48 -12.25
C ALA A 193 48.73 23.01 -13.70
N SER A 194 49.91 22.46 -13.93
CA SER A 194 50.53 21.99 -15.15
C SER A 194 49.85 20.78 -15.78
N ASN A 195 49.92 20.75 -17.11
CA ASN A 195 49.50 19.67 -18.00
C ASN A 195 50.19 18.34 -17.70
N SER A 196 49.42 17.25 -17.70
CA SER A 196 49.91 15.93 -18.11
C SER A 196 48.80 15.18 -18.84
N THR A 197 48.99 15.08 -20.15
CA THR A 197 48.28 14.29 -21.14
C THR A 197 48.44 12.80 -20.88
N PHE A 198 47.34 12.03 -20.91
CA PHE A 198 47.36 10.62 -21.24
C PHE A 198 46.22 10.31 -22.21
N THR A 199 46.60 10.13 -23.47
CA THR A 199 45.78 9.59 -24.56
C THR A 199 45.82 8.06 -24.51
N VAL A 200 44.66 7.41 -24.52
CA VAL A 200 44.56 6.00 -24.94
C VAL A 200 43.45 5.92 -25.99
N ASN A 201 43.89 5.71 -27.23
CA ASN A 201 43.07 5.31 -28.36
C ASN A 201 42.69 3.83 -28.24
N GLY A 202 41.48 3.49 -28.65
CA GLY A 202 41.02 2.12 -28.87
C GLY A 202 39.85 2.07 -29.84
N HIS A 203 40.15 1.84 -31.11
CA HIS A 203 39.19 1.53 -32.18
C HIS A 203 38.70 0.08 -32.09
N HIS A 204 37.39 -0.17 -32.34
CA HIS A 204 36.83 -1.25 -33.20
C HIS A 204 35.28 -1.16 -33.19
N SER A 205 34.65 -0.76 -34.31
CA SER A 205 33.85 -1.61 -35.23
C SER A 205 32.65 -2.29 -34.56
N SER A 206 31.40 -1.79 -34.64
CA SER A 206 30.46 -1.55 -35.75
C SER A 206 29.90 -2.82 -36.43
N TYR A 207 28.86 -3.40 -35.83
CA TYR A 207 27.79 -4.13 -36.54
C TYR A 207 26.44 -3.80 -35.90
N LYS A 208 25.47 -3.43 -36.74
CA LYS A 208 24.14 -2.91 -36.38
C LYS A 208 23.09 -3.74 -37.13
N PRO A 209 22.16 -4.43 -36.45
CA PRO A 209 20.98 -4.99 -37.11
C PRO A 209 19.83 -3.97 -37.04
N GLU A 210 19.17 -3.79 -38.19
CA GLU A 210 17.97 -2.97 -38.36
C GLU A 210 16.74 -3.65 -37.76
N ILE A 211 15.97 -2.90 -36.97
CA ILE A 211 14.62 -3.25 -36.49
C ILE A 211 13.71 -2.04 -36.76
N PRO A 212 12.44 -2.23 -37.16
CA PRO A 212 11.63 -1.19 -37.80
C PRO A 212 11.30 -0.01 -36.89
N SER A 213 11.41 1.19 -37.45
CA SER A 213 11.10 2.46 -36.81
C SER A 213 9.60 2.68 -36.63
N PHE A 214 9.17 2.88 -35.37
CA PHE A 214 7.92 3.56 -35.03
C PHE A 214 8.23 5.00 -34.57
N PRO A 215 7.32 5.96 -34.77
CA PRO A 215 7.61 7.39 -34.60
C PRO A 215 7.82 7.77 -33.13
N HIS A 216 9.06 8.09 -32.76
CA HIS A 216 9.42 8.61 -31.45
C HIS A 216 9.13 10.12 -31.35
N LYS A 217 8.14 10.50 -30.54
CA LYS A 217 8.22 11.76 -29.77
C LYS A 217 8.99 11.47 -28.49
N ALA A 218 10.19 12.03 -28.37
CA ALA A 218 11.01 11.93 -27.18
C ALA A 218 10.33 12.69 -26.02
N VAL A 219 9.86 11.95 -25.01
CA VAL A 219 9.47 12.50 -23.71
C VAL A 219 10.53 12.03 -22.71
N SER A 220 11.16 13.00 -22.05
CA SER A 220 12.25 12.82 -21.09
C SER A 220 11.87 11.84 -19.97
N LEU A 221 12.70 10.82 -19.75
CA LEU A 221 12.53 9.79 -18.74
C LEU A 221 13.30 10.14 -17.46
N SER A 222 12.67 10.94 -16.59
CA SER A 222 13.11 11.06 -15.20
C SER A 222 11.89 11.23 -14.29
N ASN A 223 11.67 10.24 -13.41
CA ASN A 223 10.60 10.08 -12.41
C ASN A 223 9.20 9.69 -12.93
N ILE A 224 8.89 8.39 -12.95
CA ILE A 224 7.55 7.88 -13.26
C ILE A 224 7.22 6.69 -12.35
N ASN A 225 6.67 6.95 -11.17
CA ASN A 225 5.92 5.98 -10.38
C ASN A 225 4.46 6.44 -10.37
N GLY A 226 3.68 6.01 -11.36
CA GLY A 226 2.27 6.33 -11.47
C GLY A 226 1.64 5.63 -12.67
N ALA A 227 0.38 5.20 -12.52
CA ALA A 227 -0.39 4.63 -13.63
C ALA A 227 -0.60 5.67 -14.72
N ARG A 228 -0.60 5.20 -15.97
CA ARG A 228 -0.83 6.01 -17.16
C ARG A 228 -1.94 5.37 -17.98
N SER A 229 -2.79 6.20 -18.56
CA SER A 229 -3.87 5.77 -19.44
C SER A 229 -3.60 6.26 -20.86
N ILE A 230 -3.80 5.40 -21.85
CA ILE A 230 -3.81 5.76 -23.27
C ILE A 230 -5.16 5.32 -23.84
N VAL A 231 -5.78 6.22 -24.60
CA VAL A 231 -7.00 5.95 -25.36
C VAL A 231 -6.61 5.84 -26.83
N ASP A 232 -6.87 4.69 -27.43
CA ASP A 232 -6.77 4.53 -28.87
C ASP A 232 -8.02 5.14 -29.52
N LYS A 233 -7.82 6.22 -30.29
CA LYS A 233 -8.92 7.00 -30.89
C LYS A 233 -9.63 6.25 -32.00
N GLU A 234 -9.02 5.21 -32.57
CA GLU A 234 -9.56 4.49 -33.73
C GLU A 234 -10.41 3.28 -33.31
N SER A 235 -10.19 2.74 -32.12
CA SER A 235 -10.90 1.53 -31.64
C SER A 235 -11.67 1.70 -30.32
N ASP A 236 -11.74 2.90 -29.75
CA ASP A 236 -12.32 3.22 -28.42
C ASP A 236 -11.78 2.33 -27.28
N LYS A 237 -10.57 1.79 -27.46
CA LYS A 237 -9.95 0.88 -26.50
C LYS A 237 -9.17 1.69 -25.48
N ARG A 238 -9.45 1.42 -24.20
CA ARG A 238 -8.76 2.03 -23.07
C ARG A 238 -7.70 1.07 -22.54
N TYR A 239 -6.48 1.57 -22.49
CA TYR A 239 -5.34 0.87 -21.92
C TYR A 239 -4.86 1.63 -20.68
N ASN A 240 -4.83 0.95 -19.55
CA ASN A 240 -4.16 1.45 -18.35
C ASN A 240 -2.88 0.64 -18.16
N TYR A 241 -1.76 1.30 -17.88
CA TYR A 241 -0.50 0.59 -17.64
C TYR A 241 0.29 1.22 -16.50
N CYS A 242 1.08 0.39 -15.84
CA CYS A 242 2.03 0.82 -14.85
C CYS A 242 3.26 -0.09 -14.84
N HIS A 243 4.35 0.42 -14.28
CA HIS A 243 5.58 -0.32 -14.09
C HIS A 243 5.91 -0.36 -12.60
N ILE A 244 6.19 -1.56 -12.08
CA ILE A 244 6.69 -1.73 -10.71
C ILE A 244 8.14 -2.17 -10.80
N PRO A 245 9.10 -1.38 -10.29
CA PRO A 245 10.51 -1.75 -10.27
C PRO A 245 10.71 -3.15 -9.68
N LYS A 246 11.63 -3.93 -10.28
CA LYS A 246 11.96 -5.32 -9.90
C LYS A 246 10.89 -6.37 -10.23
N ILE A 247 9.67 -5.98 -10.60
CA ILE A 247 8.61 -6.93 -11.02
C ILE A 247 8.45 -6.90 -12.53
N GLY A 248 8.11 -5.74 -13.10
CA GLY A 248 7.87 -5.57 -14.53
C GLY A 248 6.71 -4.63 -14.84
N TRP A 249 6.13 -4.79 -16.03
CA TRP A 249 5.03 -3.97 -16.54
C TRP A 249 3.70 -4.69 -16.37
N CYS A 250 2.64 -3.93 -16.09
CA CYS A 250 1.27 -4.43 -16.18
C CYS A 250 0.46 -3.53 -17.11
N ILE A 251 -0.32 -4.16 -17.97
CA ILE A 251 -1.22 -3.53 -18.92
C ILE A 251 -2.62 -4.10 -18.66
N ALA A 252 -3.55 -3.25 -18.26
CA ALA A 252 -4.97 -3.55 -18.18
C ALA A 252 -5.65 -3.06 -19.46
N HIS A 253 -6.21 -4.00 -20.20
CA HIS A 253 -6.92 -3.77 -21.46
C HIS A 253 -8.42 -3.95 -21.22
N SER A 254 -9.23 -2.93 -21.47
CA SER A 254 -10.69 -3.08 -21.49
C SER A 254 -11.09 -3.85 -22.75
N LEU A 255 -11.70 -5.03 -22.57
CA LEU A 255 -12.20 -5.88 -23.65
C LEU A 255 -13.66 -5.48 -23.96
N PRO A 256 -14.06 -5.54 -25.24
CA PRO A 256 -15.45 -5.29 -25.61
C PRO A 256 -16.38 -6.32 -24.95
N PRO A 257 -17.62 -5.93 -24.64
CA PRO A 257 -18.61 -6.85 -24.07
C PRO A 257 -18.80 -8.03 -25.02
N ASN A 258 -18.70 -9.25 -24.50
CA ASN A 258 -18.99 -10.44 -25.29
C ASN A 258 -20.52 -10.53 -25.46
N LEU A 259 -21.01 -10.89 -26.66
CA LEU A 259 -22.45 -10.97 -26.97
C LEU A 259 -23.24 -11.92 -26.04
N SER A 260 -22.56 -12.71 -25.22
CA SER A 260 -23.09 -13.67 -24.25
C SER A 260 -22.82 -13.31 -22.78
N SER A 261 -22.11 -12.21 -22.48
CA SER A 261 -21.81 -11.75 -21.11
C SER A 261 -22.30 -10.32 -20.90
N VAL A 262 -23.17 -10.12 -19.92
CA VAL A 262 -23.88 -8.86 -19.62
C VAL A 262 -23.03 -7.92 -18.74
N ASP A 263 -21.72 -7.89 -18.94
CA ASP A 263 -20.77 -7.05 -18.20
C ASP A 263 -19.99 -6.17 -19.20
N ASP A 264 -20.13 -4.85 -19.10
CA ASP A 264 -19.48 -3.86 -19.99
C ASP A 264 -18.01 -3.53 -19.59
N ASP A 265 -17.52 -4.06 -18.47
CA ASP A 265 -16.19 -3.74 -17.92
C ASP A 265 -15.33 -5.01 -17.71
N ARG A 266 -15.08 -5.74 -18.80
CA ARG A 266 -14.11 -6.85 -18.81
C ARG A 266 -12.70 -6.31 -19.00
N TYR A 267 -11.78 -6.72 -18.14
CA TYR A 267 -10.37 -6.36 -18.26
C TYR A 267 -9.50 -7.60 -18.47
N LEU A 268 -8.62 -7.51 -19.45
CA LEU A 268 -7.49 -8.42 -19.60
C LEU A 268 -6.26 -7.76 -19.00
N PHE A 269 -5.77 -8.30 -17.88
CA PHE A 269 -4.53 -7.89 -17.27
C PHE A 269 -3.39 -8.71 -17.87
N THR A 270 -2.43 -8.04 -18.50
CA THR A 270 -1.19 -8.65 -19.00
C THR A 270 -0.01 -8.10 -18.21
N ILE A 271 0.63 -8.96 -17.44
CA ILE A 271 1.86 -8.67 -16.71
C ILE A 271 3.04 -9.22 -17.52
N LEU A 272 4.00 -8.36 -17.82
CA LEU A 272 5.29 -8.71 -18.41
C LEU A 272 6.34 -8.60 -17.32
N PHE A 273 6.90 -9.73 -16.90
CA PHE A 273 7.91 -9.77 -15.87
C PHE A 273 9.30 -9.47 -16.44
N ASN A 274 10.20 -8.98 -15.58
CA ASN A 274 11.58 -8.64 -15.96
C ASN A 274 12.42 -9.85 -16.42
N ASP A 275 12.00 -11.07 -16.12
CA ASP A 275 12.65 -12.30 -16.57
C ASP A 275 12.18 -12.75 -17.97
N GLY A 276 11.33 -11.97 -18.64
CA GLY A 276 10.78 -12.28 -19.95
C GLY A 276 9.48 -13.10 -19.92
N SER A 277 9.07 -13.62 -18.76
CA SER A 277 7.80 -14.34 -18.62
C SER A 277 6.58 -13.40 -18.68
N ARG A 278 5.42 -13.95 -19.07
CA ARG A 278 4.16 -13.21 -19.18
C ARG A 278 3.03 -13.91 -18.45
N LEU A 279 2.21 -13.16 -17.73
CA LEU A 279 0.99 -13.66 -17.09
C LEU A 279 -0.21 -12.86 -17.59
N GLN A 280 -1.25 -13.55 -18.05
CA GLN A 280 -2.51 -12.97 -18.47
C GLN A 280 -3.64 -13.47 -17.57
N VAL A 281 -4.41 -12.52 -17.06
CA VAL A 281 -5.56 -12.78 -16.18
C VAL A 281 -6.74 -12.01 -16.75
N ASP A 282 -7.77 -12.74 -17.12
CA ASP A 282 -9.01 -12.17 -17.61
C ASP A 282 -9.99 -12.02 -16.46
N SER A 283 -10.53 -10.83 -16.24
CA SER A 283 -11.42 -10.57 -15.10
C SER A 283 -12.76 -11.33 -15.19
N ALA A 284 -13.18 -11.72 -16.41
CA ALA A 284 -14.46 -12.40 -16.63
C ALA A 284 -14.31 -13.93 -16.67
N THR A 285 -13.09 -14.46 -16.67
CA THR A 285 -12.88 -15.91 -16.71
C THR A 285 -11.97 -16.33 -15.57
N ASP A 286 -12.23 -17.50 -14.99
CA ASP A 286 -11.28 -18.10 -14.06
C ASP A 286 -10.00 -18.59 -14.76
N ILE A 287 -9.74 -18.22 -16.01
CA ILE A 287 -8.62 -18.74 -16.79
C ILE A 287 -7.41 -17.79 -16.63
N ILE A 288 -6.28 -18.40 -16.30
CA ILE A 288 -4.98 -17.76 -16.23
C ILE A 288 -4.10 -18.37 -17.31
N VAL A 289 -3.50 -17.52 -18.13
CA VAL A 289 -2.55 -17.95 -19.17
C VAL A 289 -1.16 -17.45 -18.77
N TYR A 290 -0.20 -18.36 -18.67
CA TYR A 290 1.19 -18.03 -18.40
C TYR A 290 2.07 -18.42 -19.58
N HIS A 291 2.99 -17.55 -19.94
CA HIS A 291 4.06 -17.84 -20.87
C HIS A 291 5.39 -17.77 -20.13
N ASP A 292 6.19 -18.81 -20.25
CA ASP A 292 7.57 -18.79 -19.76
C ASP A 292 8.46 -17.90 -20.66
N PRO A 293 9.73 -17.65 -20.30
CA PRO A 293 10.66 -16.86 -21.12
C PRO A 293 10.93 -17.46 -22.51
N ASP A 294 10.78 -18.77 -22.65
CA ASP A 294 10.92 -19.51 -23.91
C ASP A 294 9.60 -19.53 -24.72
N ASN A 295 8.59 -18.81 -24.24
CA ASN A 295 7.26 -18.63 -24.82
C ASN A 295 6.36 -19.88 -24.82
N HIS A 296 6.67 -20.91 -24.02
CA HIS A 296 5.76 -22.03 -23.78
C HIS A 296 4.54 -21.57 -22.99
N CYS A 297 3.36 -21.95 -23.46
CA CYS A 297 2.08 -21.53 -22.91
C CYS A 297 1.52 -22.58 -21.95
N THR A 298 1.18 -22.15 -20.73
CA THR A 298 0.45 -22.96 -19.74
C THR A 298 -0.84 -22.24 -19.35
N THR A 299 -1.97 -22.91 -19.55
CA THR A 299 -3.30 -22.39 -19.20
C THR A 299 -3.85 -23.16 -18.01
N ALA A 300 -4.31 -22.44 -16.98
CA ALA A 300 -4.88 -23.04 -15.78
C ALA A 300 -6.15 -22.31 -15.34
N LYS A 301 -7.06 -23.05 -14.68
CA LYS A 301 -8.28 -22.47 -14.09
C LYS A 301 -8.09 -22.17 -12.60
N MET A 302 -8.52 -21.00 -12.16
CA MET A 302 -8.49 -20.53 -10.79
C MET A 302 -9.35 -21.45 -9.91
N GLY A 303 -8.77 -21.95 -8.81
CA GLY A 303 -9.44 -22.89 -7.90
C GLY A 303 -9.05 -24.37 -8.06
N LEU A 304 -8.44 -24.77 -9.19
CA LEU A 304 -7.76 -26.07 -9.30
C LEU A 304 -6.32 -25.98 -8.77
N GLU A 305 -5.60 -27.11 -8.68
CA GLU A 305 -4.18 -27.12 -8.28
C GLU A 305 -3.31 -26.32 -9.25
N LEU A 306 -3.25 -25.00 -9.02
CA LEU A 306 -2.45 -24.10 -9.84
C LEU A 306 -0.97 -24.41 -9.61
N PRO A 307 -0.15 -24.53 -10.67
CA PRO A 307 1.29 -24.76 -10.52
C PRO A 307 1.94 -23.70 -9.62
N SER A 308 2.93 -24.13 -8.82
CA SER A 308 3.59 -23.29 -7.81
C SER A 308 4.20 -22.01 -8.41
N PHE A 309 4.78 -22.11 -9.61
CA PHE A 309 5.34 -20.96 -10.33
C PHE A 309 4.26 -19.94 -10.73
N MET A 310 3.10 -20.39 -11.23
CA MET A 310 1.97 -19.50 -11.55
C MET A 310 1.40 -18.83 -10.30
N LYS A 311 1.29 -19.57 -9.18
CA LYS A 311 0.87 -18.99 -7.88
C LYS A 311 1.81 -17.88 -7.42
N SER A 312 3.12 -18.09 -7.55
CA SER A 312 4.13 -17.10 -7.17
C SER A 312 4.01 -15.81 -7.99
N ARG A 313 3.78 -15.94 -9.30
CA ARG A 313 3.60 -14.82 -10.22
C ARG A 313 2.27 -14.10 -10.00
N LEU A 314 1.19 -14.84 -9.80
CA LEU A 314 -0.15 -14.29 -9.54
C LEU A 314 -0.23 -13.46 -8.26
N LYS A 315 0.56 -13.79 -7.23
CA LYS A 315 0.67 -12.99 -5.99
C LYS A 315 1.12 -11.54 -6.23
N GLN A 316 1.71 -11.23 -7.38
CA GLN A 316 2.16 -9.88 -7.72
C GLN A 316 1.03 -9.01 -8.32
N LEU A 317 -0.04 -9.63 -8.85
CA LEU A 317 -1.13 -8.92 -9.52
C LEU A 317 -1.78 -7.83 -8.63
N PRO A 318 -2.08 -8.08 -7.33
CA PRO A 318 -2.67 -7.04 -6.46
C PRO A 318 -1.82 -5.77 -6.33
N LEU A 319 -0.49 -5.88 -6.45
CA LEU A 319 0.39 -4.72 -6.41
C LEU A 319 0.16 -3.80 -7.62
N PHE A 320 -0.05 -4.40 -8.79
CA PHE A 320 -0.35 -3.65 -10.01
C PHE A 320 -1.75 -3.06 -10.00
N LEU A 321 -2.76 -3.80 -9.50
CA LEU A 321 -4.14 -3.31 -9.40
C LEU A 321 -4.21 -2.03 -8.54
N ASN A 322 -3.53 -2.03 -7.40
CA ASN A 322 -3.45 -0.87 -6.51
C ASN A 322 -2.85 0.36 -7.22
N VAL A 323 -1.82 0.18 -8.04
CA VAL A 323 -1.20 1.29 -8.80
C VAL A 323 -2.12 1.76 -9.93
N LEU A 324 -2.83 0.83 -10.58
CA LEU A 324 -3.74 1.10 -11.69
C LEU A 324 -5.10 1.69 -11.25
N GLY A 325 -5.41 1.66 -9.96
CA GLY A 325 -6.68 2.18 -9.40
C GLY A 325 -7.86 1.23 -9.56
N PHE A 326 -7.60 -0.09 -9.61
CA PHE A 326 -8.60 -1.16 -9.55
C PHE A 326 -8.69 -1.74 -8.13
#